data_AF-A0A8S3QX16-F1
#
_entry.id   AF-A0A8S3QX16-F1
#
_cell.length_a   1.000
_cell.length_b   1.000
_cell.length_c   1.000
_cell.angle_alpha   90.00
_cell.angle_beta   90.00
_cell.angle_gamma   90.00
#
_symmetry.space_group_name_H-M   'P 1'
#
loop_
_entity.id
_entity.type
_entity.pdbx_description
1 polymer ?
#
loop_
_entity_poly.entity_id
_entity_poly.type
_entity_poly.pdbx_seq_one_letter_code
_entity_poly.pdbx_strand_id
1 'polypeptide(L)'
;MTEQTEPRPLKRTIPPDLQKNVEDIQTQIRSEIRNPWAHCDLREWTTGKYTDSFALMGQLVKDIRLSNTEENRILGELDTWERNGQHFLSGTTLGLEIVEKIRQQTHVLSRYVQTLCSASDSEFSRVQEELTRIENDLHERMRNLESLTMDKKLRMGARPNYLLETRAALYILESLSANNCIVVTGSPGCGKSSNIHHAALHLRDRFGYEIVPVLTGPTDIMQYYNLK
;
A
#
# COMPACT_ATOMS: atom_id res chain seq x y z
N MET A 1 51.07 -3.31 -36.42
CA MET A 1 49.99 -2.87 -35.52
C MET A 1 49.56 -1.49 -35.98
N THR A 2 48.39 -1.38 -36.61
CA THR A 2 47.84 -0.11 -37.04
C THR A 2 46.37 -0.11 -36.63
N GLU A 3 46.07 0.74 -35.64
CA GLU A 3 44.75 0.92 -35.04
C GLU A 3 43.71 1.33 -36.09
N GLN A 4 42.62 0.56 -36.17
CA GLN A 4 41.38 1.02 -36.80
C GLN A 4 40.71 2.00 -35.84
N THR A 5 40.78 3.29 -36.16
CA THR A 5 39.92 4.30 -35.55
C THR A 5 38.60 4.31 -36.30
N GLU A 6 37.53 3.83 -35.67
CA GLU A 6 36.16 3.98 -36.18
C GLU A 6 35.82 5.46 -36.38
N PRO A 7 35.13 5.83 -37.47
CA PRO A 7 34.73 7.21 -37.70
C PRO A 7 33.66 7.62 -36.68
N ARG A 8 33.97 8.66 -35.92
CA ARG A 8 33.05 9.32 -34.98
C ARG A 8 31.73 9.68 -35.69
N PRO A 9 30.55 9.41 -35.09
CA PRO A 9 29.28 9.78 -35.70
C PRO A 9 29.22 11.30 -35.87
N LEU A 10 28.92 11.72 -37.11
CA LEU A 10 28.69 13.13 -37.46
C LEU A 10 27.60 13.68 -36.53
N LYS A 11 27.97 14.63 -35.65
CA LYS A 11 27.00 15.43 -34.91
C LYS A 11 26.10 16.10 -35.96
N ARG A 12 24.82 15.74 -36.00
CA ARG A 12 23.82 16.39 -36.83
C ARG A 12 23.70 17.83 -36.36
N THR A 13 24.36 18.76 -37.05
CA THR A 13 24.26 20.19 -36.75
C THR A 13 22.91 20.68 -37.26
N ILE A 14 21.97 20.92 -36.34
CA ILE A 14 20.70 21.56 -36.65
C ILE A 14 21.02 23.03 -37.01
N PRO A 15 20.45 23.59 -38.09
CA PRO A 15 20.66 24.99 -38.44
C PRO A 15 20.30 25.94 -37.28
N PRO A 16 21.03 27.06 -37.06
CA PRO A 16 20.89 27.90 -35.87
C PRO A 16 19.48 28.48 -35.65
N ASP A 17 18.76 28.75 -36.73
CA ASP A 17 17.37 29.22 -36.79
C ASP A 17 16.37 28.14 -36.34
N LEU A 18 16.59 26.90 -36.76
CA LEU A 18 15.82 25.73 -36.35
C LEU A 18 16.10 25.34 -34.89
N GLN A 19 17.35 25.52 -34.44
CA GLN A 19 17.74 25.17 -33.08
C GLN A 19 17.03 26.06 -32.05
N LYS A 20 16.89 27.36 -32.33
CA LYS A 20 16.13 28.29 -31.48
C LYS A 20 14.64 27.89 -31.40
N ASN A 21 14.01 27.58 -32.52
CA ASN A 21 12.61 27.15 -32.56
C ASN A 21 12.38 25.85 -31.75
N VAL A 22 13.30 24.89 -31.87
CA VAL A 22 13.23 23.64 -31.09
C VAL A 22 13.37 23.91 -29.59
N GLU A 23 14.28 24.80 -29.19
CA GLU A 23 14.48 25.19 -27.78
C GLU A 23 13.24 25.89 -27.19
N ASP A 24 12.60 26.77 -27.97
CA ASP A 24 11.38 27.48 -27.58
C ASP A 24 10.20 26.49 -27.40
N ILE A 25 9.98 25.60 -28.38
CA ILE A 25 8.91 24.57 -28.31
C ILE A 25 9.16 23.59 -27.17
N GLN A 26 10.42 23.17 -26.94
CA GLN A 26 10.76 22.31 -25.79
C GLN A 26 10.47 22.98 -24.46
N THR A 27 10.77 24.28 -24.34
CA THR A 27 10.50 25.05 -23.13
C THR A 27 9.00 25.11 -22.87
N GLN A 28 8.20 25.40 -23.90
CA GLN A 28 6.75 25.43 -23.82
C GLN A 28 6.16 24.08 -23.42
N ILE A 29 6.61 22.98 -24.03
CA ILE A 29 6.18 21.62 -23.65
C ILE A 29 6.49 21.34 -22.19
N ARG A 30 7.67 21.74 -21.69
CA ARG A 30 8.03 21.50 -20.28
C ARG A 30 7.13 22.29 -19.33
N SER A 31 6.94 23.58 -19.57
CA SER A 31 6.22 24.48 -18.66
C SER A 31 4.70 24.33 -18.74
N GLU A 32 4.14 24.17 -19.93
CA GLU A 32 2.69 24.28 -20.16
C GLU A 32 2.00 22.91 -20.30
N ILE A 33 2.76 21.86 -20.65
CA ILE A 33 2.20 20.52 -20.90
C ILE A 33 2.67 19.52 -19.85
N ARG A 34 3.99 19.27 -19.78
CA ARG A 34 4.57 18.24 -18.91
C ARG A 34 4.38 18.54 -17.43
N ASN A 35 4.70 19.77 -16.99
CA ASN A 35 4.58 20.12 -15.58
C ASN A 35 3.11 20.09 -15.11
N PRO A 36 2.13 20.64 -15.85
CA PRO A 36 0.71 20.50 -15.49
C PRO A 36 0.18 19.06 -15.62
N TRP A 37 0.71 18.23 -16.54
CA TRP A 37 0.40 16.79 -16.57
C TRP A 37 0.92 16.06 -15.33
N ALA A 38 2.12 16.38 -14.84
CA ALA A 38 2.68 15.76 -13.64
C ALA A 38 1.94 16.16 -12.35
N HIS A 39 1.25 17.29 -12.34
CA HIS A 39 0.45 17.81 -11.23
C HIS A 39 -1.04 17.87 -11.55
N CYS A 40 -1.52 16.93 -12.38
CA CYS A 40 -2.82 16.95 -13.07
C CYS A 40 -3.99 17.55 -12.25
N ASP A 41 -4.30 18.83 -12.48
CA ASP A 41 -5.59 19.42 -12.14
C ASP A 41 -6.50 19.36 -13.37
N LEU A 42 -7.43 18.40 -13.36
CA LEU A 42 -8.38 18.17 -14.47
C LEU A 42 -9.24 19.40 -14.80
N ARG A 43 -9.32 20.40 -13.91
CA ARG A 43 -10.06 21.64 -14.15
C ARG A 43 -9.36 22.58 -15.11
N GLU A 44 -8.04 22.46 -15.25
CA GLU A 44 -7.23 23.29 -16.15
C GLU A 44 -7.11 22.73 -17.58
N TRP A 45 -7.61 21.51 -17.81
CA TRP A 45 -7.52 20.81 -19.08
C TRP A 45 -8.82 20.95 -19.88
N THR A 46 -8.85 21.94 -20.78
CA THR A 46 -9.91 22.07 -21.78
C THR A 46 -9.62 21.21 -23.01
N THR A 47 -10.64 20.85 -23.79
CA THR A 47 -10.48 20.13 -25.06
C THR A 47 -9.52 20.86 -26.01
N GLY A 48 -9.56 22.20 -26.03
CA GLY A 48 -8.64 23.03 -26.80
C GLY A 48 -7.19 22.85 -26.32
N LYS A 49 -6.93 23.09 -25.03
CA LYS A 49 -5.59 22.95 -24.44
C LYS A 49 -5.01 21.54 -24.63
N TYR A 50 -5.85 20.51 -24.53
CA TYR A 50 -5.47 19.13 -24.77
C TYR A 50 -5.04 18.90 -26.22
N THR A 51 -5.85 19.32 -27.19
CA THR A 51 -5.57 19.17 -28.64
C THR A 51 -4.32 19.98 -29.04
N ASP A 52 -4.22 21.22 -28.58
CA ASP A 52 -3.09 22.11 -28.86
C ASP A 52 -1.77 21.53 -28.31
N SER A 53 -1.83 20.82 -27.18
CA SER A 53 -0.66 20.14 -26.60
C SER A 53 -0.13 19.03 -27.52
N PHE A 54 -1.01 18.23 -28.12
CA PHE A 54 -0.62 17.19 -29.09
C PHE A 54 -0.11 17.79 -30.40
N ALA A 55 -0.69 18.89 -30.87
CA ALA A 55 -0.17 19.63 -32.02
C ALA A 55 1.26 20.15 -31.78
N LEU A 56 1.53 20.73 -30.61
CA LEU A 56 2.87 21.22 -30.24
C LEU A 56 3.89 20.09 -30.14
N MET A 57 3.53 18.96 -29.52
CA MET A 57 4.40 17.78 -29.46
C MET A 57 4.67 17.19 -30.85
N GLY A 58 3.65 17.14 -31.72
CA GLY A 58 3.80 16.70 -33.10
C GLY A 58 4.71 17.62 -33.93
N GLN A 59 4.61 18.93 -33.72
CA GLN A 59 5.50 19.91 -34.36
C GLN A 59 6.95 19.73 -33.90
N LEU A 60 7.18 19.54 -32.59
CA LEU A 60 8.51 19.25 -32.06
C LEU A 60 9.13 18.01 -32.71
N VAL A 61 8.35 16.94 -32.88
CA VAL A 61 8.82 15.68 -33.49
C VAL A 61 9.28 15.90 -34.93
N LYS A 62 8.55 16.71 -35.71
CA LYS A 62 8.92 17.07 -37.10
C LYS A 62 10.17 17.96 -37.14
N ASP A 63 10.30 18.89 -36.20
CA ASP A 63 11.40 19.86 -36.18
C ASP A 63 12.74 19.25 -35.75
N ILE A 64 12.72 18.16 -34.95
CA ILE A 64 13.93 17.43 -34.53
C ILE A 64 14.55 16.60 -35.67
N ARG A 65 13.89 16.48 -36.84
CA ARG A 65 14.38 15.77 -38.05
C ARG A 65 14.89 14.36 -37.74
N LEU A 66 14.01 13.56 -37.15
CA LEU A 66 14.26 12.14 -36.91
C LEU A 66 14.31 11.37 -38.24
N SER A 67 14.69 10.08 -38.20
CA SER A 67 14.50 9.26 -39.40
C SER A 67 13.00 9.12 -39.69
N ASN A 68 12.61 8.99 -40.96
CA ASN A 68 11.21 8.84 -41.35
C ASN A 68 10.52 7.69 -40.60
N THR A 69 11.24 6.61 -40.29
CA THR A 69 10.72 5.47 -39.51
C THR A 69 10.42 5.86 -38.06
N GLU A 70 11.32 6.59 -37.42
CA GLU A 70 11.16 7.02 -36.02
C GLU A 70 10.12 8.13 -35.88
N GLU A 71 10.13 9.09 -36.81
CA GLU A 71 9.15 10.18 -36.86
C GLU A 71 7.73 9.63 -37.00
N ASN A 72 7.49 8.76 -37.98
CA ASN A 72 6.18 8.15 -38.20
C ASN A 72 5.73 7.28 -37.02
N ARG A 73 6.65 6.56 -36.36
CA ARG A 73 6.32 5.77 -35.16
C ARG A 73 5.84 6.67 -34.03
N ILE A 74 6.59 7.74 -33.73
CA ILE A 74 6.27 8.65 -32.62
C ILE A 74 4.99 9.44 -32.92
N LEU A 75 4.81 9.93 -34.15
CA LEU A 75 3.58 10.61 -34.55
C LEU A 75 2.36 9.68 -34.48
N GLY A 76 2.49 8.41 -34.87
CA GLY A 76 1.43 7.42 -34.74
C GLY A 76 1.07 7.09 -33.29
N GLU A 77 2.05 7.04 -32.40
CA GLU A 77 1.84 6.87 -30.95
C GLU A 77 1.12 8.10 -30.37
N LEU A 78 1.54 9.32 -30.73
CA LEU A 78 0.89 10.56 -30.31
C LEU A 78 -0.58 10.63 -30.76
N ASP A 79 -0.88 10.30 -32.02
CA ASP A 79 -2.26 10.26 -32.54
C ASP A 79 -3.13 9.24 -31.79
N THR A 80 -2.56 8.07 -31.49
CA THR A 80 -3.27 7.04 -30.72
C THR A 80 -3.56 7.52 -29.31
N TRP A 81 -2.61 8.19 -28.67
CA TRP A 81 -2.78 8.73 -27.31
C TRP A 81 -3.77 9.89 -27.27
N GLU A 82 -3.75 10.77 -28.27
CA GLU A 82 -4.71 11.86 -28.40
C GLU A 82 -6.15 11.33 -28.52
N ARG A 83 -6.38 10.39 -29.45
CA ARG A 83 -7.71 9.78 -29.64
C ARG A 83 -8.19 9.04 -28.39
N ASN A 84 -7.34 8.22 -27.79
CA ASN A 84 -7.70 7.47 -26.59
C ASN A 84 -7.97 8.38 -25.39
N GLY A 85 -7.18 9.44 -25.22
CA GLY A 85 -7.39 10.40 -24.14
C GLY A 85 -8.63 11.29 -24.36
N GLN A 86 -8.95 11.69 -25.60
CA GLN A 86 -10.23 12.34 -25.91
C GLN A 86 -11.42 11.44 -25.59
N HIS A 87 -11.33 10.14 -25.90
CA HIS A 87 -12.35 9.15 -25.54
C HIS A 87 -12.49 8.92 -24.02
N PHE A 88 -11.41 9.12 -23.25
CA PHE A 88 -11.44 9.09 -21.80
C PHE A 88 -12.05 10.37 -21.22
N LEU A 89 -11.60 11.55 -21.68
CA LEU A 89 -12.08 12.85 -21.21
C LEU A 89 -13.53 13.15 -21.59
N SER A 90 -13.98 12.67 -22.75
CA SER A 90 -15.39 12.77 -23.18
C SER A 90 -16.31 11.75 -22.51
N GLY A 91 -15.78 10.87 -21.64
CA GLY A 91 -16.56 9.87 -20.91
C GLY A 91 -17.13 8.74 -21.78
N THR A 92 -16.84 8.68 -23.09
CA THR A 92 -17.40 7.67 -23.99
C THR A 92 -16.89 6.26 -23.69
N THR A 93 -15.67 6.11 -23.16
CA THR A 93 -15.11 4.78 -22.79
C THR A 93 -15.28 4.45 -21.30
N LEU A 94 -15.57 5.44 -20.46
CA LEU A 94 -15.92 5.24 -19.04
C LEU A 94 -17.38 4.74 -18.87
N GLY A 95 -18.12 4.55 -19.96
CA GLY A 95 -19.57 4.36 -19.95
C GLY A 95 -20.08 2.91 -19.92
N LEU A 96 -19.24 1.88 -19.92
CA LEU A 96 -19.73 0.49 -19.87
C LEU A 96 -19.33 -0.23 -18.58
N GLU A 97 -18.06 -0.21 -18.20
CA GLU A 97 -17.63 -0.91 -16.98
C GLU A 97 -18.10 -0.20 -15.71
N ILE A 98 -17.99 1.13 -15.67
CA ILE A 98 -18.49 1.92 -14.53
C ILE A 98 -20.02 1.92 -14.51
N VAL A 99 -20.68 2.03 -15.66
CA VAL A 99 -22.15 1.94 -15.72
C VAL A 99 -22.62 0.56 -15.31
N GLU A 100 -21.94 -0.51 -15.73
CA GLU A 100 -22.27 -1.87 -15.29
C GLU A 100 -22.03 -2.05 -13.79
N LYS A 101 -20.94 -1.49 -13.25
CA LYS A 101 -20.64 -1.50 -11.81
C LYS A 101 -21.67 -0.71 -11.01
N ILE A 102 -22.07 0.47 -11.48
CA ILE A 102 -23.13 1.29 -10.89
C ILE A 102 -24.45 0.51 -10.97
N ARG A 103 -24.80 -0.07 -12.12
CA ARG A 103 -26.01 -0.87 -12.30
C ARG A 103 -26.06 -2.06 -11.33
N GLN A 104 -24.94 -2.79 -11.17
CA GLN A 104 -24.82 -3.89 -10.23
C GLN A 104 -24.97 -3.41 -8.77
N GLN A 105 -24.30 -2.32 -8.40
CA GLN A 105 -24.39 -1.75 -7.05
C GLN A 105 -25.79 -1.22 -6.74
N THR A 106 -26.44 -0.55 -7.70
CA THR A 106 -27.83 -0.08 -7.57
C THR A 106 -28.80 -1.26 -7.45
N HIS A 107 -28.58 -2.36 -8.19
CA HIS A 107 -29.41 -3.56 -8.07
C HIS A 107 -29.26 -4.26 -6.71
N VAL A 108 -28.04 -4.33 -6.17
CA VAL A 108 -27.79 -4.87 -4.81
C VAL A 108 -28.47 -3.99 -3.77
N LEU A 109 -28.32 -2.67 -3.88
CA LEU A 109 -28.96 -1.72 -2.98
C LEU A 109 -30.49 -1.80 -3.05
N SER A 110 -31.05 -1.90 -4.26
CA SER A 110 -32.48 -2.07 -4.48
C SER A 110 -33.01 -3.35 -3.83
N ARG A 111 -32.29 -4.48 -3.96
CA ARG A 111 -32.64 -5.74 -3.27
C ARG A 111 -32.56 -5.61 -1.75
N TYR A 112 -31.56 -4.91 -1.23
CA TYR A 112 -31.43 -4.68 0.20
C TYR A 112 -32.58 -3.82 0.74
N VAL A 113 -32.89 -2.70 0.08
CA VAL A 113 -34.04 -1.85 0.42
C VAL A 113 -35.35 -2.62 0.30
N GLN A 114 -35.53 -3.40 -0.77
CA GLN A 114 -36.72 -4.21 -0.95
C GLN A 114 -36.86 -5.29 0.13
N THR A 115 -35.76 -5.89 0.58
CA THR A 115 -35.73 -6.86 1.69
C THR A 115 -36.10 -6.18 3.01
N LEU A 116 -35.58 -4.97 3.26
CA LEU A 116 -35.95 -4.16 4.42
C LEU A 116 -37.41 -3.71 4.38
N CYS A 117 -37.94 -3.40 3.19
CA CYS A 117 -39.33 -2.98 3.01
C CYS A 117 -40.31 -4.16 2.97
N SER A 118 -39.86 -5.37 2.59
CA SER A 118 -40.68 -6.58 2.54
C SER A 118 -40.64 -7.39 3.83
N ALA A 119 -39.59 -7.21 4.64
CA ALA A 119 -39.56 -7.70 6.00
C ALA A 119 -40.67 -6.98 6.76
N SER A 120 -41.70 -7.71 7.17
CA SER A 120 -42.74 -7.15 8.02
C SER A 120 -42.12 -6.72 9.36
N ASP A 121 -42.70 -5.71 10.02
CA ASP A 121 -42.30 -5.34 11.39
C ASP A 121 -42.23 -6.57 12.31
N SER A 122 -43.04 -7.61 12.05
CA SER A 122 -43.02 -8.86 12.80
C SER A 122 -41.74 -9.70 12.61
N GLU A 123 -41.11 -9.68 11.42
CA GLU A 123 -39.85 -10.37 11.19
C GLU A 123 -38.67 -9.61 11.80
N PHE A 124 -38.69 -8.27 11.71
CA PHE A 124 -37.71 -7.43 12.39
C PHE A 124 -37.81 -7.58 13.92
N SER A 125 -39.03 -7.53 14.48
CA SER A 125 -39.27 -7.80 15.90
C SER A 125 -38.84 -9.20 16.30
N ARG A 126 -39.08 -10.23 15.48
CA ARG A 126 -38.62 -11.60 15.78
C ARG A 126 -37.10 -11.72 15.80
N VAL A 127 -36.41 -11.09 14.84
CA VAL A 127 -34.94 -11.07 14.82
C VAL A 127 -34.39 -10.27 16.00
N GLN A 128 -35.00 -9.15 16.33
CA GLN A 128 -34.63 -8.35 17.50
C GLN A 128 -34.82 -9.11 18.80
N GLU A 129 -35.92 -9.84 18.95
CA GLU A 129 -36.21 -10.67 20.12
C GLU A 129 -35.22 -11.83 20.27
N GLU A 130 -34.87 -12.51 19.17
CA GLU A 130 -33.83 -13.54 19.18
C GLU A 130 -32.44 -12.97 19.51
N LEU A 131 -32.10 -11.78 18.99
CA LEU A 131 -30.84 -11.10 19.34
C LEU A 131 -30.79 -10.74 20.82
N THR A 132 -31.87 -10.20 21.39
CA THR A 132 -31.98 -9.92 22.83
C THR A 132 -31.90 -11.21 23.65
N ARG A 133 -32.49 -12.32 23.19
CA ARG A 133 -32.38 -13.61 23.87
C ARG A 133 -30.94 -14.13 23.90
N ILE A 134 -30.24 -14.04 22.76
CA ILE A 134 -28.81 -14.41 22.66
C ILE A 134 -27.96 -13.52 23.56
N GLU A 135 -28.20 -12.21 23.57
CA GLU A 135 -27.49 -11.27 24.43
C GLU A 135 -27.65 -11.61 25.92
N ASN A 136 -28.85 -12.00 26.34
CA ASN A 136 -29.13 -12.42 27.71
C ASN A 136 -28.43 -13.74 28.07
N ASP A 137 -28.46 -14.75 27.19
CA ASP A 137 -27.75 -16.03 27.40
C ASP A 137 -26.24 -15.82 27.46
N LEU A 138 -25.68 -14.96 26.61
CA LEU A 138 -24.27 -14.59 26.67
C LEU A 138 -23.93 -13.89 27.98
N HIS A 139 -24.74 -12.93 28.44
CA HIS A 139 -24.54 -12.26 29.73
C HIS A 139 -24.60 -13.24 30.92
N GLU A 140 -25.50 -14.21 30.89
CA GLU A 140 -25.60 -15.23 31.94
C GLU A 140 -24.40 -16.17 31.92
N ARG A 141 -23.98 -16.64 30.74
CA ARG A 141 -22.77 -17.46 30.60
C ARG A 141 -21.52 -16.70 31.01
N MET A 142 -21.41 -15.42 30.68
CA MET A 142 -20.31 -14.57 31.15
C MET A 142 -20.30 -14.48 32.67
N ARG A 143 -21.44 -14.21 33.31
CA ARG A 143 -21.54 -14.20 34.78
C ARG A 143 -21.15 -15.54 35.41
N ASN A 144 -21.57 -16.66 34.80
CA ASN A 144 -21.21 -18.00 35.25
C ASN A 144 -19.72 -18.30 35.07
N LEU A 145 -19.12 -17.84 33.97
CA LEU A 145 -17.68 -17.96 33.76
C LEU A 145 -16.90 -17.07 34.74
N GLU A 146 -17.36 -15.86 35.02
CA GLU A 146 -16.75 -14.96 36.00
C GLU A 146 -16.80 -15.56 37.40
N SER A 147 -17.91 -16.18 37.81
CA SER A 147 -18.03 -16.85 39.11
C SER A 147 -17.12 -18.08 39.21
N LEU A 148 -17.08 -18.93 38.18
CA LEU A 148 -16.15 -20.07 38.08
C LEU A 148 -14.68 -19.63 38.07
N THR A 149 -14.40 -18.48 37.45
CA THR A 149 -13.04 -17.90 37.39
C THR A 149 -12.64 -17.29 38.72
N MET A 150 -13.56 -16.66 39.45
CA MET A 150 -13.32 -16.19 40.83
C MET A 150 -13.06 -17.36 41.78
N ASP A 151 -13.84 -18.45 41.65
CA ASP A 151 -13.69 -19.66 42.48
C ASP A 151 -12.36 -20.38 42.19
N LYS A 152 -11.90 -20.38 40.92
CA LYS A 152 -10.55 -20.82 40.54
C LYS A 152 -9.44 -19.86 40.99
N LYS A 153 -9.65 -18.54 40.97
CA LYS A 153 -8.69 -17.53 41.45
C LYS A 153 -8.55 -17.51 42.98
N LEU A 154 -9.56 -17.95 43.73
CA LEU A 154 -9.42 -18.21 45.18
C LEU A 154 -8.53 -19.43 45.45
N ARG A 155 -8.52 -20.42 44.55
CA ARG A 155 -7.70 -21.64 44.66
C ARG A 155 -6.28 -21.49 44.10
N MET A 156 -6.04 -20.52 43.21
CA MET A 156 -4.71 -20.20 42.68
C MET A 156 -4.49 -18.69 42.74
N GLY A 157 -3.63 -18.27 43.67
CA GLY A 157 -3.40 -16.89 44.08
C GLY A 157 -3.39 -15.86 42.93
N ALA A 158 -4.14 -14.79 43.14
CA ALA A 158 -4.30 -13.67 42.23
C ALA A 158 -2.95 -13.03 41.80
N ARG A 159 -2.78 -12.77 40.49
CA ARG A 159 -2.64 -11.40 39.94
C ARG A 159 -2.54 -11.33 38.40
N PRO A 160 -2.85 -10.16 37.80
CA PRO A 160 -3.11 -9.97 36.37
C PRO A 160 -1.93 -9.31 35.62
N ASN A 161 -1.76 -9.66 34.34
CA ASN A 161 -1.63 -8.73 33.20
C ASN A 161 -1.38 -9.54 31.92
N TYR A 162 -2.06 -9.17 30.85
CA TYR A 162 -2.14 -9.90 29.58
C TYR A 162 -0.80 -9.93 28.84
N LEU A 163 0.03 -10.92 29.16
CA LEU A 163 1.16 -11.33 28.34
C LEU A 163 0.62 -12.41 27.37
N LEU A 164 0.44 -12.06 26.09
CA LEU A 164 -0.06 -12.99 25.07
C LEU A 164 1.06 -13.98 24.70
N GLU A 165 1.15 -15.07 25.45
CA GLU A 165 2.10 -16.16 25.21
C GLU A 165 1.85 -16.82 23.85
N THR A 166 2.67 -16.47 22.86
CA THR A 166 2.68 -17.17 21.58
C THR A 166 3.33 -18.54 21.75
N ARG A 167 2.89 -19.55 20.99
CA ARG A 167 3.54 -20.88 20.98
C ARG A 167 5.04 -20.81 20.67
N ALA A 168 5.45 -19.82 19.86
CA ALA A 168 6.86 -19.59 19.54
C ALA A 168 7.65 -19.09 20.76
N ALA A 169 7.10 -18.16 21.54
CA ALA A 169 7.76 -17.68 22.77
C ALA A 169 7.86 -18.78 23.83
N LEU A 170 6.83 -19.62 23.97
CA LEU A 170 6.85 -20.78 24.88
C LEU A 170 7.94 -21.79 24.50
N TYR A 171 8.07 -22.11 23.21
CA TYR A 171 9.11 -23.03 22.74
C TYR A 171 10.52 -22.47 22.98
N ILE A 172 10.71 -21.15 22.82
CA ILE A 172 11.98 -20.48 23.15
C ILE A 172 12.27 -20.62 24.64
N LEU A 173 11.29 -20.37 25.53
CA LEU A 173 11.47 -20.50 26.98
C LEU A 173 11.81 -21.92 27.41
N GLU A 174 11.11 -22.92 26.85
CA GLU A 174 11.40 -24.34 27.10
C GLU A 174 12.82 -24.69 26.65
N SER A 175 13.19 -24.24 25.45
CA SER A 175 14.55 -24.44 24.93
C SER A 175 15.61 -23.75 25.78
N LEU A 176 15.32 -22.59 26.38
CA LEU A 176 16.24 -21.86 27.28
C LEU A 176 16.42 -22.57 28.62
N SER A 177 15.42 -23.33 29.07
CA SER A 177 15.55 -24.12 30.30
C SER A 177 16.58 -25.25 30.17
N ALA A 178 16.82 -25.71 28.95
CA ALA A 178 17.78 -26.78 28.65
C ALA A 178 19.10 -26.27 28.05
N ASN A 179 19.16 -25.03 27.55
CA ASN A 179 20.30 -24.50 26.80
C ASN A 179 20.65 -23.06 27.22
N ASN A 180 21.94 -22.77 27.36
CA ASN A 180 22.43 -21.44 27.75
C ASN A 180 22.43 -20.41 26.60
N CYS A 181 22.24 -20.86 25.35
CA CYS A 181 22.23 -20.01 24.18
C CYS A 181 21.24 -20.55 23.14
N ILE A 182 20.50 -19.64 22.51
CA ILE A 182 19.56 -19.96 21.44
C ILE A 182 19.76 -18.99 20.30
N VAL A 183 19.77 -19.53 19.07
CA VAL A 183 19.75 -18.76 17.84
C VAL A 183 18.38 -18.91 17.19
N VAL A 184 17.64 -17.81 17.07
CA VAL A 184 16.32 -17.79 16.42
C VAL A 184 16.47 -17.37 14.96
N THR A 185 16.16 -18.28 14.03
CA THR A 185 16.25 -18.04 12.58
C THR A 185 14.87 -18.01 11.93
N GLY A 186 14.77 -17.44 10.73
CA GLY A 186 13.52 -17.35 9.97
C GLY A 186 13.47 -16.17 9.01
N SER A 187 12.50 -16.18 8.09
CA SER A 187 12.33 -15.15 7.06
C SER A 187 12.20 -13.73 7.61
N PRO A 188 12.56 -12.68 6.85
CA PRO A 188 12.31 -11.29 7.25
C PRO A 188 10.84 -11.07 7.61
N GLY A 189 10.56 -10.34 8.69
CA GLY A 189 9.20 -10.03 9.14
C GLY A 189 8.46 -11.12 9.94
N CYS A 190 9.01 -12.32 10.13
CA CYS A 190 8.33 -13.41 10.85
C CYS A 190 8.25 -13.24 12.39
N GLY A 191 8.56 -12.05 12.92
CA GLY A 191 8.39 -11.73 14.34
C GLY A 191 9.48 -12.24 15.29
N LYS A 192 10.68 -12.62 14.79
CA LYS A 192 11.80 -13.12 15.62
C LYS A 192 12.11 -12.22 16.82
N SER A 193 12.36 -10.93 16.58
CA SER A 193 12.71 -9.97 17.64
C SER A 193 11.58 -9.80 18.66
N SER A 194 10.32 -9.86 18.20
CA SER A 194 9.15 -9.77 19.08
C SER A 194 9.03 -11.01 19.97
N ASN A 195 9.20 -12.21 19.43
CA ASN A 195 9.16 -13.45 20.22
C ASN A 195 10.32 -13.55 21.23
N ILE A 196 11.53 -13.12 20.84
CA ILE A 196 12.68 -13.06 21.77
C ILE A 196 12.41 -12.05 22.89
N HIS A 197 11.92 -10.86 22.55
CA HIS A 197 11.60 -9.83 23.55
C HIS A 197 10.55 -10.34 24.54
N HIS A 198 9.52 -11.03 24.04
CA HIS A 198 8.48 -11.62 24.87
C HIS A 198 9.02 -12.70 25.82
N ALA A 199 9.88 -13.61 25.33
CA ALA A 199 10.54 -14.60 26.17
C ALA A 199 11.45 -13.93 27.22
N ALA A 200 12.17 -12.87 26.85
CA ALA A 200 13.01 -12.13 27.77
C ALA A 200 12.20 -11.45 28.89
N LEU A 201 11.05 -10.84 28.56
CA LEU A 201 10.14 -10.26 29.58
C LEU A 201 9.64 -11.33 30.55
N HIS A 202 9.26 -12.50 30.05
CA HIS A 202 8.85 -13.61 30.90
C HIS A 202 9.99 -14.10 31.82
N LEU A 203 11.24 -14.13 31.34
CA LEU A 203 12.39 -14.45 32.19
C LEU A 203 12.65 -13.41 33.28
N ARG A 204 12.51 -12.12 32.95
CA ARG A 204 12.60 -11.03 33.93
C ARG A 204 11.51 -11.15 34.99
N ASP A 205 10.26 -11.32 34.58
CA ASP A 205 9.12 -11.27 35.49
C ASP A 205 9.06 -12.52 36.39
N ARG A 206 9.48 -13.69 35.87
CA ARG A 206 9.41 -14.97 36.61
C ARG A 206 10.66 -15.30 37.40
N PHE A 207 11.84 -14.94 36.90
CA PHE A 207 13.12 -15.33 37.49
C PHE A 207 14.01 -14.13 37.84
N GLY A 208 13.58 -12.89 37.56
CA GLY A 208 14.31 -11.68 37.93
C GLY A 208 15.50 -11.35 37.02
N TYR A 209 15.62 -11.97 35.85
CA TYR A 209 16.73 -11.70 34.94
C TYR A 209 16.70 -10.26 34.38
N GLU A 210 17.87 -9.65 34.26
CA GLU A 210 18.04 -8.37 33.58
C GLU A 210 18.17 -8.58 32.05
N ILE A 211 17.46 -7.76 31.27
CA ILE A 211 17.44 -7.84 29.80
C ILE A 211 18.35 -6.75 29.24
N VAL A 212 19.42 -7.15 28.54
CA VAL A 212 20.35 -6.23 27.87
C VAL A 212 20.20 -6.37 26.34
N PRO A 213 19.61 -5.38 25.65
CA PRO A 213 19.51 -5.41 24.19
C PRO A 213 20.84 -5.02 23.55
N VAL A 214 21.32 -5.85 22.60
CA VAL A 214 22.52 -5.57 21.80
C VAL A 214 22.05 -5.32 20.37
N LEU A 215 22.22 -4.09 19.87
CA LEU A 215 21.60 -3.63 18.61
C LEU A 215 22.62 -3.40 17.50
N THR A 216 23.83 -2.97 17.84
CA THR A 216 24.87 -2.52 16.91
C THR A 216 26.15 -3.34 17.00
N GLY A 217 26.49 -3.91 18.16
CA GLY A 217 27.65 -4.82 18.29
C GLY A 217 28.05 -5.14 19.73
N PRO A 218 29.10 -5.97 19.94
CA PRO A 218 29.52 -6.42 21.28
C PRO A 218 29.89 -5.28 22.24
N THR A 219 30.23 -4.11 21.70
CA THR A 219 30.51 -2.89 22.46
C THR A 219 29.30 -2.36 23.23
N ASP A 220 28.08 -2.67 22.80
CA ASP A 220 26.84 -2.23 23.47
C ASP A 220 26.72 -2.85 24.87
N ILE A 221 27.24 -4.08 25.05
CA ILE A 221 27.27 -4.77 26.34
C ILE A 221 28.18 -4.02 27.32
N MET A 222 29.37 -3.61 26.85
CA MET A 222 30.33 -2.89 27.68
C MET A 222 29.84 -1.49 28.04
N GLN A 223 29.15 -0.81 27.12
CA GLN A 223 28.54 0.49 27.40
C GLN A 223 27.44 0.38 28.48
N TYR A 224 26.63 -0.68 28.45
CA TYR A 224 25.57 -0.88 29.44
C TYR A 224 26.11 -1.03 30.87
N TYR A 225 27.19 -1.79 31.07
CA TYR A 225 27.76 -2.00 32.40
C TYR A 225 28.63 -0.84 32.90
N ASN A 226 29.19 -0.02 32.00
CA ASN A 226 29.97 1.16 32.40
C ASN A 226 29.11 2.39 32.75
N LEU A 227 27.79 2.34 32.50
CA LEU A 227 26.84 3.42 32.79
C LEU A 227 26.07 3.18 34.11
N LYS A 228 26.30 2.06 34.79
CA LYS A 228 25.82 1.75 36.15
C LYS A 228 26.92 1.97 37.17
#